data_AF-A0AAW0FQZ7-F1
#
_entry.id   AF-A0AAW0FQZ7-F1
#
_cell.length_a   1.000
_cell.length_b   1.000
_cell.length_c   1.000
_cell.angle_alpha   90.00
_cell.angle_beta   90.00
_cell.angle_gamma   90.00
#
_symmetry.space_group_name_H-M   'P 1'
#
loop_
_entity.id
_entity.type
_entity.pdbx_description
1 polymer ?
#
loop_
_entity_poly.entity_id
_entity_poly.type
_entity_poly.pdbx_seq_one_letter_code
_entity_poly.pdbx_strand_id
1 'polypeptide(L)'
;MTGYFAFPPPVAGMSNSTTPRSPLTSSAVGNQSLSAEQLMADESKPSKQSGDDPQSPNRRLQEEQYQKRLERERQDVWKAELEWVRSGGVLRDVRGRRNKARTEILRAEVRLQNEERAILTRWNTYEERWRKLLTSDDLVCWMDIPWPVQDPPASIEQLTPAAISDFLFAPLKVREASGTRKDKLRQALLRWHPDKLAMLISRVVDMEDGMVVEGINAVFRCLRELQDVDKTH
;
A
#
# COMPACT_ATOMS: atom_id res chain seq x y z
N MET A 1 -2.75 -6.48 31.89
CA MET A 1 -3.66 -7.57 31.51
C MET A 1 -3.68 -7.65 30.00
N THR A 2 -2.95 -8.62 29.46
CA THR A 2 -2.76 -8.91 28.04
C THR A 2 -3.99 -9.63 27.49
N GLY A 3 -4.77 -8.95 26.64
CA GLY A 3 -5.89 -9.54 25.93
C GLY A 3 -5.44 -10.17 24.62
N TYR A 4 -5.19 -11.48 24.64
CA TYR A 4 -4.93 -12.25 23.43
C TYR A 4 -6.21 -12.34 22.59
N PHE A 5 -6.18 -11.77 21.38
CA PHE A 5 -7.16 -12.07 20.34
C PHE A 5 -6.89 -13.49 19.82
N ALA A 6 -7.78 -14.42 20.12
CA ALA A 6 -7.70 -15.79 19.63
C ALA A 6 -8.25 -15.86 18.19
N PHE A 7 -7.38 -16.17 17.24
CA PHE A 7 -7.78 -16.61 15.90
C PHE A 7 -8.02 -18.14 15.91
N PRO A 8 -9.03 -18.65 15.20
CA PRO A 8 -9.27 -20.10 15.12
C PRO A 8 -8.15 -20.82 14.34
N PRO A 9 -7.74 -22.04 14.73
CA PRO A 9 -6.71 -22.79 14.03
C PRO A 9 -7.20 -23.36 12.69
N PRO A 10 -6.32 -23.54 11.70
CA PRO A 10 -6.65 -24.22 10.46
C PRO A 10 -6.77 -25.73 10.69
N VAL A 11 -7.88 -26.32 10.25
CA VAL A 11 -8.10 -27.76 10.22
C VAL A 11 -7.27 -28.38 9.09
N ALA A 12 -6.23 -29.13 9.44
CA ALA A 12 -5.48 -29.97 8.50
C ALA A 12 -5.84 -31.44 8.73
N GLY A 13 -6.51 -32.05 7.76
CA GLY A 13 -6.74 -33.48 7.71
C GLY A 13 -5.64 -34.19 6.91
N MET A 14 -5.13 -35.29 7.48
CA MET A 14 -4.64 -36.52 6.81
C MET A 14 -3.31 -36.37 6.00
N SER A 15 -2.27 -37.19 6.08
CA SER A 15 -2.13 -38.59 6.53
C SER A 15 -0.64 -39.01 6.66
N ASN A 16 -0.38 -39.85 7.66
CA ASN A 16 0.54 -40.98 7.85
C ASN A 16 1.87 -41.17 7.07
N SER A 17 2.91 -41.49 7.86
CA SER A 17 3.87 -42.62 7.78
C SER A 17 5.30 -42.15 8.13
N THR A 18 6.29 -42.89 8.65
CA THR A 18 6.46 -44.17 9.33
C THR A 18 7.97 -44.27 9.64
N THR A 19 8.36 -44.39 10.92
CA THR A 19 9.56 -45.12 11.46
C THR A 19 10.97 -44.43 11.41
N PRO A 20 12.05 -44.98 12.06
CA PRO A 20 12.41 -44.67 13.47
C PRO A 20 13.95 -44.64 13.75
N ARG A 21 14.33 -44.68 15.05
CA ARG A 21 15.65 -45.10 15.64
C ARG A 21 16.84 -44.14 15.43
N SER A 22 17.79 -43.93 16.35
CA SER A 22 18.27 -44.65 17.55
C SER A 22 19.34 -43.78 18.29
N PRO A 23 19.98 -44.23 19.42
CA PRO A 23 20.28 -43.39 20.58
C PRO A 23 21.75 -43.39 21.08
N LEU A 24 21.95 -42.94 22.34
CA LEU A 24 23.09 -43.12 23.28
C LEU A 24 24.17 -42.03 23.23
N THR A 25 24.54 -41.39 24.36
CA THR A 25 25.46 -41.88 25.42
C THR A 25 25.38 -40.88 26.61
N SER A 26 25.05 -41.25 27.86
CA SER A 26 25.80 -41.92 28.95
C SER A 26 26.99 -41.16 29.55
N SER A 27 26.83 -40.66 30.79
CA SER A 27 27.78 -40.63 31.95
C SER A 27 27.36 -39.48 32.90
N ALA A 28 26.68 -39.70 34.03
CA ALA A 28 27.08 -40.31 35.32
C ALA A 28 28.04 -39.47 36.19
N VAL A 29 27.68 -39.39 37.48
CA VAL A 29 28.43 -38.94 38.67
C VAL A 29 28.39 -37.41 38.97
N GLY A 30 27.97 -36.91 40.13
CA GLY A 30 27.57 -37.54 41.39
C GLY A 30 27.01 -36.49 42.38
N ASN A 31 26.15 -36.95 43.29
CA ASN A 31 25.68 -36.24 44.48
C ASN A 31 26.86 -35.84 45.38
N GLN A 32 26.78 -34.69 46.07
CA GLN A 32 26.79 -34.59 47.55
C GLN A 32 26.14 -33.28 48.02
N SER A 33 25.09 -33.43 48.82
CA SER A 33 24.57 -32.44 49.77
C SER A 33 25.53 -32.29 50.96
N LEU A 34 25.65 -31.10 51.56
CA LEU A 34 25.80 -30.95 53.02
C LEU A 34 25.50 -29.49 53.44
N SER A 35 24.60 -29.40 54.43
CA SER A 35 24.06 -28.26 55.19
C SER A 35 25.17 -27.44 55.90
N ALA A 36 25.11 -26.11 55.94
CA ALA A 36 24.41 -25.21 56.88
C ALA A 36 25.16 -24.91 58.20
N GLU A 37 25.22 -23.62 58.52
CA GLU A 37 25.67 -22.94 59.76
C GLU A 37 27.19 -22.79 59.95
N GLN A 38 27.79 -21.65 60.33
CA GLN A 38 27.32 -20.44 61.01
C GLN A 38 28.44 -19.36 61.00
N LEU A 39 28.12 -18.15 61.53
CA LEU A 39 28.98 -16.99 61.91
C LEU A 39 28.92 -15.82 60.90
N MET A 40 27.95 -14.90 61.01
CA MET A 40 27.88 -13.72 61.91
C MET A 40 28.82 -12.56 61.54
N ALA A 41 28.19 -11.40 61.32
CA ALA A 41 28.69 -10.02 61.42
C ALA A 41 29.64 -9.49 60.33
N ASP A 42 29.10 -8.68 59.42
CA ASP A 42 29.62 -7.31 59.24
C ASP A 42 28.51 -6.38 58.70
N GLU A 43 28.15 -5.38 59.50
CA GLU A 43 27.33 -4.25 59.09
C GLU A 43 28.21 -3.32 58.26
N SER A 44 27.95 -3.26 56.95
CA SER A 44 28.39 -2.15 56.12
C SER A 44 27.27 -1.76 55.17
N LYS A 45 26.44 -0.79 55.61
CA LYS A 45 25.59 0.01 54.73
C LYS A 45 26.46 0.65 53.64
N PRO A 46 25.98 0.66 52.38
CA PRO A 46 26.04 1.87 51.58
C PRO A 46 24.61 2.39 51.47
N SER A 47 24.29 3.33 52.36
CA SER A 47 23.29 4.33 52.03
C SER A 47 23.89 5.21 50.94
N LYS A 48 23.34 5.16 49.74
CA LYS A 48 23.19 6.33 48.87
C LYS A 48 22.12 6.01 47.84
N GLN A 49 20.95 6.59 48.10
CA GLN A 49 20.02 7.04 47.08
C GLN A 49 20.82 7.58 45.89
N SER A 50 21.05 6.76 44.87
CA SER A 50 21.24 7.29 43.54
C SER A 50 19.87 7.82 43.15
N GLY A 51 19.72 9.15 43.24
CA GLY A 51 18.60 9.84 42.63
C GLY A 51 18.41 9.24 41.25
N ASP A 52 17.24 8.65 41.05
CA ASP A 52 16.80 8.11 39.77
C ASP A 52 16.64 9.34 38.86
N ASP A 53 17.77 9.78 38.31
CA ASP A 53 17.88 11.00 37.53
C ASP A 53 16.96 10.79 36.32
N PRO A 54 15.85 11.55 36.20
CA PRO A 54 14.89 11.37 35.12
C PRO A 54 15.50 11.57 33.72
N GLN A 55 16.77 11.99 33.67
CA GLN A 55 17.53 12.29 32.47
C GLN A 55 18.60 11.26 32.10
N SER A 56 18.70 10.10 32.77
CA SER A 56 19.68 9.07 32.38
C SER A 56 19.47 8.60 30.93
N PRO A 57 20.50 8.67 30.05
CA PRO A 57 20.38 8.30 28.63
C PRO A 57 19.86 6.88 28.41
N ASN A 58 20.20 5.93 29.30
CA ASN A 58 19.73 4.55 29.21
C ASN A 58 18.22 4.41 29.44
N ARG A 59 17.61 5.23 30.30
CA ARG A 59 16.17 5.20 30.57
C ARG A 59 15.39 5.78 29.38
N ARG A 60 15.88 6.86 28.78
CA ARG A 60 15.30 7.45 27.56
C ARG A 60 15.31 6.47 26.39
N LEU A 61 16.41 5.76 26.18
CA LEU A 61 16.52 4.73 25.15
C LEU A 61 15.55 3.56 25.40
N GLN A 62 15.39 3.12 26.66
CA GLN A 62 14.43 2.07 27.02
C GLN A 62 12.97 2.53 26.82
N GLU A 63 12.65 3.76 27.22
CA GLU A 63 11.34 4.37 27.00
C GLU A 63 11.03 4.52 25.52
N GLU A 64 11.97 5.00 24.69
CA GLU A 64 11.83 5.06 23.24
C GLU A 64 11.61 3.68 22.61
N GLN A 65 12.34 2.65 23.06
CA GLN A 65 12.16 1.29 22.59
C GLN A 65 10.79 0.72 22.98
N TYR A 66 10.32 1.02 24.19
CA TYR A 66 8.99 0.65 24.65
C TYR A 66 7.90 1.35 23.82
N GLN A 67 8.04 2.66 23.58
CA GLN A 67 7.11 3.42 22.75
C GLN A 67 7.06 2.88 21.31
N LYS A 68 8.20 2.59 20.70
CA LYS A 68 8.29 1.97 19.37
C LYS A 68 7.60 0.60 19.33
N ARG A 69 7.76 -0.21 20.37
CA ARG A 69 7.08 -1.51 20.48
C ARG A 69 5.56 -1.34 20.55
N LEU A 70 5.09 -0.45 21.42
CA LEU A 70 3.68 -0.18 21.60
C LEU A 70 3.03 0.43 20.35
N GLU A 71 3.76 1.28 19.62
CA GLU A 71 3.32 1.83 18.34
C GLU A 71 3.19 0.73 17.27
N ARG A 72 4.16 -0.18 17.19
CA ARG A 72 4.09 -1.34 16.30
C ARG A 72 2.89 -2.23 16.62
N GLU A 73 2.69 -2.57 17.89
CA GLU A 73 1.53 -3.38 18.32
C GLU A 73 0.20 -2.69 17.96
N ARG A 74 0.10 -1.36 18.16
CA ARG A 74 -1.08 -0.58 17.77
C ARG A 74 -1.31 -0.61 16.25
N GLN A 75 -0.25 -0.46 15.47
CA GLN A 75 -0.31 -0.54 14.01
C GLN A 75 -0.72 -1.94 13.53
N ASP A 76 -0.22 -3.00 14.17
CA ASP A 76 -0.53 -4.38 13.80
C ASP A 76 -1.98 -4.73 14.15
N VAL A 77 -2.48 -4.30 15.32
CA VAL A 77 -3.90 -4.42 15.68
C VAL A 77 -4.77 -3.67 14.67
N TRP A 78 -4.41 -2.43 14.34
CA TRP A 78 -5.13 -1.64 13.35
C TRP A 78 -5.18 -2.34 11.98
N LYS A 79 -4.05 -2.86 11.50
CA LYS A 79 -3.96 -3.60 10.24
C LYS A 79 -4.82 -4.88 10.28
N ALA A 80 -4.77 -5.63 11.37
CA ALA A 80 -5.55 -6.85 11.52
C ALA A 80 -7.06 -6.56 11.55
N GLU A 81 -7.49 -5.50 12.25
CA GLU A 81 -8.89 -5.06 12.27
C GLU A 81 -9.35 -4.61 10.87
N LEU A 82 -8.51 -3.86 10.17
CA LEU A 82 -8.79 -3.40 8.81
C LEU A 82 -8.92 -4.57 7.84
N GLU A 83 -8.03 -5.54 7.93
CA GLU A 83 -8.07 -6.74 7.08
C GLU A 83 -9.29 -7.60 7.40
N TRP A 84 -9.63 -7.76 8.68
CA TRP A 84 -10.87 -8.44 9.09
C TRP A 84 -12.12 -7.78 8.52
N VAL A 85 -12.19 -6.44 8.53
CA VAL A 85 -13.31 -5.71 7.94
C VAL A 85 -13.29 -5.80 6.42
N ARG A 86 -12.11 -5.76 5.79
CA ARG A 86 -11.93 -5.96 4.34
C ARG A 86 -12.43 -7.33 3.89
N SER A 87 -12.24 -8.38 4.70
CA SER A 87 -12.79 -9.72 4.43
C SER A 87 -14.30 -9.86 4.72
N GLY A 88 -14.99 -8.78 5.09
CA GLY A 88 -16.43 -8.75 5.38
C GLY A 88 -16.80 -8.95 6.86
N GLY A 89 -15.82 -8.98 7.75
CA GLY A 89 -16.01 -9.14 9.19
C GLY A 89 -16.67 -7.96 9.88
N VAL A 90 -17.12 -8.19 11.12
CA VAL A 90 -17.66 -7.15 12.02
C VAL A 90 -16.86 -7.18 13.32
N LEU A 91 -16.43 -6.02 13.79
CA LEU A 91 -15.67 -5.90 15.05
C LEU A 91 -16.57 -6.11 16.26
N ARG A 92 -15.97 -6.62 17.33
CA ARG A 92 -16.65 -6.88 18.61
C ARG A 92 -15.96 -6.14 19.74
N ASP A 93 -16.77 -5.63 20.66
CA ASP A 93 -16.26 -5.04 21.90
C ASP A 93 -15.80 -6.11 22.89
N VAL A 94 -15.18 -5.70 23.98
CA VAL A 94 -14.76 -6.56 25.11
C VAL A 94 -15.93 -7.42 25.65
N ARG A 95 -17.17 -6.95 25.51
CA ARG A 95 -18.39 -7.67 25.90
C ARG A 95 -18.93 -8.61 24.81
N GLY A 96 -18.21 -8.84 23.72
CA GLY A 96 -18.60 -9.68 22.59
C GLY A 96 -19.70 -9.10 21.67
N ARG A 97 -20.23 -7.90 21.99
CA ARG A 97 -21.25 -7.20 21.19
C ARG A 97 -20.64 -6.62 19.92
N ARG A 98 -21.42 -6.58 18.83
CA ARG A 98 -20.99 -5.99 17.55
C ARG A 98 -20.80 -4.48 17.70
N ASN A 99 -19.59 -4.00 17.40
CA ASN A 99 -19.29 -2.58 17.37
C ASN A 99 -19.57 -2.01 15.98
N LYS A 100 -20.81 -1.57 15.75
CA LYS A 100 -21.25 -1.03 14.46
C LYS A 100 -20.49 0.24 14.08
N ALA A 101 -20.31 1.16 15.03
CA ALA A 101 -19.65 2.45 14.78
C ALA A 101 -18.20 2.27 14.33
N ARG A 102 -17.41 1.47 15.07
CA ARG A 102 -16.03 1.17 14.71
C ARG A 102 -15.94 0.41 13.38
N THR A 103 -16.80 -0.58 13.19
CA THR A 103 -16.85 -1.33 11.91
C THR A 103 -17.15 -0.40 10.74
N GLU A 104 -18.06 0.57 10.87
CA GLU A 104 -18.41 1.49 9.77
C GLU A 104 -17.26 2.45 9.44
N ILE A 105 -16.53 2.94 10.45
CA ILE A 105 -15.32 3.75 10.24
C ILE A 105 -14.29 2.95 9.43
N LEU A 106 -14.00 1.70 9.81
CA LEU A 106 -13.05 0.88 9.06
C LEU A 106 -13.58 0.51 7.66
N ARG A 107 -14.90 0.32 7.49
CA ARG A 107 -15.48 0.09 6.16
C ARG A 107 -15.31 1.30 5.25
N ALA A 108 -15.53 2.50 5.76
CA ALA A 108 -15.30 3.73 5.01
C ALA A 108 -13.82 3.85 4.62
N GLU A 109 -12.90 3.54 5.53
CA GLU A 109 -11.46 3.53 5.24
C GLU A 109 -11.10 2.46 4.19
N VAL A 110 -11.65 1.24 4.28
CA VAL A 110 -11.45 0.19 3.26
C VAL A 110 -11.96 0.64 1.89
N ARG A 111 -13.14 1.27 1.82
CA ARG A 111 -13.70 1.80 0.57
C ARG A 111 -12.76 2.84 -0.05
N LEU A 112 -12.31 3.81 0.75
CA LEU A 112 -11.38 4.84 0.30
C LEU A 112 -10.06 4.24 -0.22
N GLN A 113 -9.47 3.29 0.52
CA GLN A 113 -8.24 2.60 0.08
C GLN A 113 -8.43 1.81 -1.22
N ASN A 114 -9.59 1.18 -1.40
CA ASN A 114 -9.90 0.45 -2.62
C ASN A 114 -10.05 1.39 -3.82
N GLU A 115 -10.69 2.55 -3.63
CA GLU A 115 -10.80 3.60 -4.65
C GLU A 115 -9.42 4.15 -5.03
N GLU A 116 -8.60 4.51 -4.05
CA GLU A 116 -7.22 4.97 -4.26
C GLU A 116 -6.39 3.92 -5.02
N ARG A 117 -6.48 2.65 -4.62
CA ARG A 117 -5.79 1.54 -5.31
C ARG A 117 -6.29 1.37 -6.74
N ALA A 118 -7.59 1.49 -6.99
CA ALA A 118 -8.15 1.38 -8.33
C ALA A 118 -7.64 2.50 -9.25
N ILE A 119 -7.58 3.73 -8.75
CA ILE A 119 -7.01 4.89 -9.47
C ILE A 119 -5.54 4.63 -9.84
N LEU A 120 -4.72 4.22 -8.86
CA LEU A 120 -3.30 3.96 -9.09
C LEU A 120 -3.07 2.78 -10.06
N THR A 121 -3.83 1.71 -9.91
CA THR A 121 -3.74 0.54 -10.80
C THR A 121 -4.05 0.92 -12.23
N ARG A 122 -5.10 1.74 -12.44
CA ARG A 122 -5.46 2.25 -13.76
C ARG A 122 -4.36 3.13 -14.35
N TRP A 123 -3.82 4.06 -13.56
CA TRP A 123 -2.74 4.93 -14.01
C TRP A 123 -1.47 4.14 -14.38
N ASN A 124 -1.08 3.17 -13.56
CA ASN A 124 0.07 2.31 -13.84
C ASN A 124 -0.14 1.47 -15.10
N THR A 125 -1.35 0.94 -15.31
CA THR A 125 -1.70 0.20 -16.53
C THR A 125 -1.57 1.09 -17.78
N TYR A 126 -2.00 2.35 -17.70
CA TYR A 126 -1.86 3.33 -18.76
C TYR A 126 -0.39 3.65 -19.08
N GLU A 127 0.44 3.89 -18.05
CA GLU A 127 1.89 4.13 -18.24
C GLU A 127 2.61 2.89 -18.78
N GLU A 128 2.22 1.70 -18.35
CA GLU A 128 2.76 0.44 -18.88
C GLU A 128 2.41 0.24 -20.35
N ARG A 129 1.17 0.55 -20.76
CA ARG A 129 0.77 0.51 -22.18
C ARG A 129 1.57 1.50 -23.02
N TRP A 130 1.74 2.73 -22.54
CA TRP A 130 2.62 3.71 -23.19
C TRP A 130 4.05 3.19 -23.35
N ARG A 131 4.62 2.63 -22.28
CA ARG A 131 5.97 2.06 -22.32
C ARG A 131 6.08 0.92 -23.33
N LYS A 132 5.11 0.01 -23.36
CA LYS A 132 5.06 -1.09 -24.33
C LYS A 132 4.97 -0.56 -25.77
N LEU A 133 4.09 0.39 -26.01
CA LEU A 133 3.87 0.99 -27.33
C LEU A 133 5.13 1.69 -27.88
N LEU A 134 5.85 2.40 -27.01
CA LEU A 134 7.09 3.10 -27.38
C LEU A 134 8.31 2.18 -27.53
N THR A 135 8.27 0.95 -27.01
CA THR A 135 9.40 0.00 -27.05
C THR A 135 9.23 -1.11 -28.08
N SER A 136 8.00 -1.44 -28.43
CA SER A 136 7.68 -2.31 -29.57
C SER A 136 7.77 -1.52 -30.86
N ASP A 137 8.09 -2.20 -31.97
CA ASP A 137 8.02 -1.69 -33.35
C ASP A 137 6.84 -2.31 -34.15
N ASP A 138 5.93 -2.99 -33.46
CA ASP A 138 4.77 -3.64 -34.08
C ASP A 138 3.79 -2.61 -34.67
N LEU A 139 2.95 -3.07 -35.58
CA LEU A 139 1.82 -2.30 -36.11
C LEU A 139 0.86 -1.93 -34.97
N VAL A 140 0.39 -0.69 -35.01
CA VAL A 140 -0.46 -0.11 -33.96
C VAL A 140 -1.89 0.03 -34.47
N CYS A 141 -2.87 -0.47 -33.72
CA CYS A 141 -4.27 -0.15 -33.96
C CYS A 141 -4.78 0.89 -32.96
N TRP A 142 -5.97 1.43 -33.23
CA TRP A 142 -6.68 2.38 -32.38
C TRP A 142 -6.79 1.89 -30.93
N MET A 143 -7.00 0.59 -30.69
CA MET A 143 -7.16 0.01 -29.35
C MET A 143 -5.83 -0.14 -28.59
N ASP A 144 -4.71 -0.17 -29.29
CA ASP A 144 -3.37 -0.27 -28.68
C ASP A 144 -2.93 1.08 -28.11
N ILE A 145 -3.48 2.18 -28.64
CA ILE A 145 -3.18 3.52 -28.17
C ILE A 145 -3.77 3.69 -26.76
N PRO A 146 -2.94 4.01 -25.75
CA PRO A 146 -3.40 4.29 -24.39
C PRO A 146 -4.06 5.66 -24.34
N TRP A 147 -5.32 5.74 -24.76
CA TRP A 147 -6.15 6.94 -24.66
C TRP A 147 -6.29 7.37 -23.19
N PRO A 148 -6.31 8.68 -22.88
CA PRO A 148 -6.34 9.18 -21.52
C PRO A 148 -7.79 9.21 -21.00
N VAL A 149 -8.47 8.07 -21.06
CA VAL A 149 -9.85 7.87 -20.61
C VAL A 149 -9.96 6.56 -19.85
N GLN A 150 -11.03 6.38 -19.08
CA GLN A 150 -11.19 5.24 -18.19
C GLN A 150 -11.20 3.89 -18.93
N ASP A 151 -11.99 3.82 -20.01
CA ASP A 151 -12.14 2.64 -20.85
C ASP A 151 -11.68 3.00 -22.27
N PRO A 152 -11.02 2.09 -23.01
CA PRO A 152 -10.61 2.37 -24.38
C PRO A 152 -11.79 2.83 -25.23
N PRO A 153 -11.72 4.03 -25.84
CA PRO A 153 -12.84 4.59 -26.56
C PRO A 153 -13.10 3.76 -27.82
N ALA A 154 -14.36 3.48 -28.14
CA ALA A 154 -14.71 2.84 -29.41
C ALA A 154 -14.72 3.82 -30.59
N SER A 155 -14.82 5.12 -30.30
CA SER A 155 -14.88 6.19 -31.28
C SER A 155 -14.30 7.50 -30.72
N ILE A 156 -13.99 8.43 -31.61
CA ILE A 156 -13.43 9.75 -31.28
C ILE A 156 -14.37 10.56 -30.38
N GLU A 157 -15.69 10.40 -30.53
CA GLU A 157 -16.71 11.13 -29.75
C GLU A 157 -16.62 10.87 -28.24
N GLN A 158 -16.05 9.75 -27.83
CA GLN A 158 -15.87 9.40 -26.41
C GLN A 158 -14.69 10.15 -25.77
N LEU A 159 -13.83 10.77 -26.58
CA LEU A 159 -12.69 11.60 -26.13
C LEU A 159 -13.16 13.01 -25.73
N THR A 160 -14.00 13.08 -24.70
CA THR A 160 -14.53 14.35 -24.20
C THR A 160 -13.57 15.04 -23.21
N PRO A 161 -13.58 16.38 -23.10
CA PRO A 161 -12.77 17.09 -22.10
C PRO A 161 -13.02 16.62 -20.67
N ALA A 162 -14.28 16.28 -20.34
CA ALA A 162 -14.66 15.75 -19.03
C ALA A 162 -13.98 14.40 -18.76
N ALA A 163 -14.13 13.43 -19.66
CA ALA A 163 -13.52 12.10 -19.50
C ALA A 163 -11.99 12.16 -19.41
N ILE A 164 -11.35 13.01 -20.23
CA ILE A 164 -9.91 13.19 -20.25
C ILE A 164 -9.41 13.84 -18.95
N SER A 165 -10.08 14.90 -18.49
CA SER A 165 -9.71 15.59 -17.26
C SER A 165 -9.89 14.70 -16.03
N ASP A 166 -11.00 13.96 -15.95
CA ASP A 166 -11.27 13.03 -14.86
C ASP A 166 -10.20 11.95 -14.77
N PHE A 167 -9.78 11.39 -15.91
CA PHE A 167 -8.72 10.40 -15.97
C PHE A 167 -7.36 10.98 -15.57
N LEU A 168 -6.93 12.08 -16.19
CA LEU A 168 -5.60 12.66 -15.98
C LEU A 168 -5.40 13.19 -14.56
N PHE A 169 -6.47 13.70 -13.94
CA PHE A 169 -6.42 14.25 -12.59
C PHE A 169 -6.86 13.26 -11.51
N ALA A 170 -7.34 12.07 -11.87
CA ALA A 170 -7.67 11.03 -10.87
C ALA A 170 -6.51 10.73 -9.91
N PRO A 171 -5.24 10.58 -10.35
CA PRO A 171 -4.12 10.35 -9.43
C PRO A 171 -3.89 11.47 -8.41
N LEU A 172 -4.36 12.70 -8.69
CA LEU A 172 -4.26 13.83 -7.75
C LEU A 172 -5.24 13.73 -6.58
N LYS A 173 -6.25 12.85 -6.67
CA LYS A 173 -7.24 12.61 -5.61
C LYS A 173 -6.72 11.66 -4.51
N VAL A 174 -5.61 10.96 -4.77
CA VAL A 174 -5.01 10.01 -3.82
C VAL A 174 -4.25 10.77 -2.73
N ARG A 175 -4.32 10.32 -1.48
CA ARG A 175 -3.66 10.98 -0.33
C ARG A 175 -2.15 11.20 -0.50
N GLU A 176 -1.48 10.34 -1.26
CA GLU A 176 -0.04 10.41 -1.56
C GLU A 176 0.27 11.04 -2.93
N ALA A 177 -0.66 11.79 -3.50
CA ALA A 177 -0.49 12.42 -4.80
C ALA A 177 0.73 13.33 -4.84
N SER A 178 1.57 13.15 -5.87
CA SER A 178 2.69 14.02 -6.17
C SER A 178 2.44 14.83 -7.44
N GLY A 179 2.76 16.12 -7.37
CA GLY A 179 2.66 17.07 -8.48
C GLY A 179 1.38 17.91 -8.47
N THR A 180 1.37 18.93 -9.31
CA THR A 180 0.22 19.83 -9.46
C THR A 180 -0.62 19.49 -10.68
N ARG A 181 -1.88 19.95 -10.68
CA ARG A 181 -2.76 19.91 -11.87
C ARG A 181 -2.06 20.49 -13.11
N LYS A 182 -1.37 21.63 -12.95
CA LYS A 182 -0.61 22.30 -14.00
C LYS A 182 0.53 21.42 -14.54
N ASP A 183 1.24 20.69 -13.67
CA ASP A 183 2.34 19.82 -14.10
C ASP A 183 1.85 18.59 -14.87
N LYS A 184 0.77 17.95 -14.40
CA LYS A 184 0.13 16.83 -15.11
C LYS A 184 -0.34 17.25 -16.49
N LEU A 185 -0.92 18.43 -16.61
CA LEU A 185 -1.40 18.95 -17.88
C LEU A 185 -0.26 19.29 -18.85
N ARG A 186 0.83 19.91 -18.37
CA ARG A 186 2.03 20.15 -19.18
C ARG A 186 2.63 18.84 -19.70
N GLN A 187 2.75 17.83 -18.85
CA GLN A 187 3.26 16.51 -19.24
C GLN A 187 2.35 15.84 -20.29
N ALA A 188 1.04 15.91 -20.10
CA ALA A 188 0.07 15.38 -21.07
C ALA A 188 0.17 16.10 -22.41
N LEU A 189 0.24 17.43 -22.43
CA LEU A 189 0.39 18.23 -23.66
C LEU A 189 1.67 17.90 -24.44
N LEU A 190 2.79 17.69 -23.73
CA LEU A 190 4.06 17.31 -24.37
C LEU A 190 3.98 15.91 -24.99
N ARG A 191 3.30 14.98 -24.32
CA ARG A 191 3.13 13.60 -24.79
C ARG A 191 2.17 13.50 -25.98
N TRP A 192 1.06 14.22 -25.92
CA TRP A 192 0.01 14.22 -26.94
C TRP A 192 0.25 15.25 -28.06
N HIS A 193 1.43 15.84 -28.12
CA HIS A 193 1.76 16.77 -29.20
C HIS A 193 1.86 15.99 -30.53
N PRO A 194 1.20 16.45 -31.63
CA PRO A 194 1.17 15.71 -32.89
C PRO A 194 2.57 15.41 -33.45
N ASP A 195 3.51 16.34 -33.30
CA ASP A 195 4.93 16.13 -33.70
C ASP A 195 5.59 14.95 -32.97
N LYS A 196 5.31 14.76 -31.66
CA LYS A 196 5.87 13.65 -30.89
C LYS A 196 5.23 12.31 -31.26
N LEU A 197 3.98 12.34 -31.67
CA LEU A 197 3.23 11.16 -32.07
C LEU A 197 3.35 10.83 -33.55
N ALA A 198 3.99 11.67 -34.37
CA ALA A 198 4.20 11.42 -35.81
C ALA A 198 4.89 10.07 -36.07
N MET A 199 5.88 9.70 -35.26
CA MET A 199 6.57 8.40 -35.33
C MET A 199 5.69 7.21 -34.96
N LEU A 200 4.68 7.44 -34.11
CA LEU A 200 3.69 6.42 -33.76
C LEU A 200 2.66 6.29 -34.87
N ILE A 201 2.20 7.41 -35.42
CA ILE A 201 1.25 7.49 -36.53
C ILE A 201 1.79 6.73 -37.75
N SER A 202 3.09 6.84 -38.06
CA SER A 202 3.69 6.10 -39.18
C SER A 202 3.68 4.57 -39.02
N ARG A 203 3.33 4.05 -37.83
CA ARG A 203 3.19 2.62 -37.54
C ARG A 203 1.74 2.18 -37.42
N VAL A 204 0.80 3.10 -37.57
CA VAL A 204 -0.64 2.79 -37.50
C VAL A 204 -1.05 2.06 -38.77
N VAL A 205 -1.96 1.11 -38.64
CA VAL A 205 -2.54 0.42 -39.80
C VAL A 205 -3.23 1.43 -40.71
N ASP A 206 -2.94 1.41 -42.02
CA ASP A 206 -3.44 2.39 -43.00
C ASP A 206 -4.96 2.66 -42.93
N MET A 207 -5.76 1.65 -42.58
CA MET A 207 -7.22 1.78 -42.46
C MET A 207 -7.67 2.65 -41.28
N GLU A 208 -6.85 2.78 -40.24
CA GLU A 208 -7.17 3.49 -39.00
C GLU A 208 -6.37 4.79 -38.84
N ASP A 209 -5.42 5.08 -39.74
CA ASP A 209 -4.55 6.25 -39.68
C ASP A 209 -5.34 7.57 -39.50
N GLY A 210 -6.34 7.81 -40.37
CA GLY A 210 -7.19 9.00 -40.28
C GLY A 210 -7.94 9.11 -38.95
N MET A 211 -8.45 7.98 -38.44
CA MET A 211 -9.16 7.93 -37.16
C MET A 211 -8.20 8.24 -36.00
N VAL A 212 -7.02 7.62 -35.98
CA VAL A 212 -5.99 7.84 -34.95
C VAL A 212 -5.50 9.28 -34.95
N VAL A 213 -5.19 9.84 -36.11
CA VAL A 213 -4.75 11.24 -36.26
C VAL A 213 -5.82 12.19 -35.74
N GLU A 214 -7.09 11.97 -36.09
CA GLU A 214 -8.20 12.78 -35.59
C GLU A 214 -8.37 12.63 -34.07
N GLY A 215 -8.27 11.41 -33.53
CA GLY A 215 -8.32 11.16 -32.09
C GLY A 215 -7.20 11.83 -31.31
N ILE A 216 -5.95 11.77 -31.82
CA ILE A 216 -4.80 12.47 -31.22
C ILE A 216 -5.05 13.98 -31.19
N ASN A 217 -5.52 14.54 -32.30
CA ASN A 217 -5.85 15.96 -32.38
C ASN A 217 -7.01 16.34 -31.47
N ALA A 218 -8.01 15.47 -31.28
CA ALA A 218 -9.11 15.68 -30.34
C ALA A 218 -8.60 15.74 -28.90
N VAL A 219 -7.76 14.79 -28.49
CA VAL A 219 -7.11 14.82 -27.17
C VAL A 219 -6.30 16.10 -26.99
N PHE A 220 -5.45 16.45 -27.95
CA PHE A 220 -4.62 17.64 -27.87
C PHE A 220 -5.44 18.93 -27.73
N ARG A 221 -6.54 19.06 -28.49
CA ARG A 221 -7.50 20.19 -28.35
C ARG A 221 -8.12 20.24 -26.96
N CYS A 222 -8.61 19.11 -26.44
CA CYS A 222 -9.16 19.04 -25.09
C CYS A 222 -8.14 19.47 -24.03
N LEU A 223 -6.88 19.04 -24.16
CA LEU A 223 -5.81 19.43 -23.23
C LEU A 223 -5.47 20.93 -23.30
N ARG A 224 -5.54 21.53 -24.49
CA ARG A 224 -5.35 22.98 -24.66
C ARG A 224 -6.47 23.77 -24.00
N GLU A 225 -7.72 23.38 -24.22
CA GLU A 225 -8.89 23.99 -23.58
C GLU A 225 -8.78 23.91 -22.05
N LEU A 226 -8.44 22.74 -21.51
CA LEU A 226 -8.21 22.56 -20.07
C LEU A 226 -7.08 23.46 -19.54
N GLN A 227 -6.04 23.70 -20.34
CA GLN A 227 -4.92 24.55 -19.95
C GLN A 227 -5.31 26.02 -19.89
N ASP A 228 -6.15 26.48 -20.81
CA ASP A 228 -6.57 27.87 -20.86
C ASP A 228 -7.55 28.18 -19.74
N VAL A 229 -8.46 27.27 -19.40
CA VAL A 229 -9.33 27.37 -18.21
C VAL A 229 -8.51 27.47 -16.92
N ASP A 230 -7.45 26.66 -16.77
CA ASP A 230 -6.55 26.68 -15.61
C ASP A 230 -5.64 27.93 -15.54
N LYS A 231 -5.55 28.75 -16.60
CA LYS A 231 -4.84 30.04 -16.61
C LYS A 231 -5.76 31.21 -16.26
N THR A 232 -7.05 31.09 -16.57
CA THR A 232 -8.05 32.14 -16.28
C THR A 232 -8.49 32.17 -14.82
N HIS A 233 -8.20 31.12 -14.05
CA HIS A 233 -8.42 31.02 -12.61
C HIS A 233 -7.10 31.11 -11.83
#